data_AF-A0A963BQ27-F1
#
_entry.id   AF-A0A963BQ27-F1
#
_cell.length_a   1.000
_cell.length_b   1.000
_cell.length_c   1.000
_cell.angle_alpha   90.00
_cell.angle_beta   90.00
_cell.angle_gamma   90.00
#
_symmetry.space_group_name_H-M   'P 1'
#
loop_
_entity.id
_entity.type
_entity.pdbx_description
1 polymer ?
#
loop_
_entity_poly.entity_id
_entity_poly.type
_entity_poly.pdbx_seq_one_letter_code
_entity_poly.pdbx_strand_id
1 'polypeptide(L)'
;RMGIELVFSPGNEIVGNHFSWNTTGLVGIYSDDLLIRANRFTHMRKLSGAALAIKESSQVTIRENEILHCAIGLMVNAPVHPENILYLENNHIAYNDVAMYFYGEKGGHVIHGNRFEKNLSTVAVSAATSALANDWKGNHWDEYKGFDRDADGVGDMPHNVYLYSDRIWQDRPMTRFFRSSPVLELIDFIERLTPFSVPDLILGDPAPLM
;
A
#
# COMPACT_ATOMS: atom_id res chain seq x y z
N ARG A 1 -19.98 8.90 -1.76
CA ARG A 1 -20.58 8.20 -0.61
C ARG A 1 -19.46 7.55 0.16
N MET A 2 -19.52 7.62 1.48
CA MET A 2 -18.57 7.00 2.39
C MET A 2 -19.25 5.82 3.08
N GLY A 3 -18.53 4.74 3.34
CA GLY A 3 -19.08 3.59 4.06
C GLY A 3 -19.13 3.85 5.57
N ILE A 4 -17.96 3.91 6.21
CA ILE A 4 -17.81 4.23 7.64
C ILE A 4 -16.80 5.35 7.80
N GLU A 5 -17.09 6.26 8.74
CA GLU A 5 -16.20 7.31 9.18
C GLU A 5 -16.08 7.25 10.70
N LEU A 6 -14.85 7.09 11.20
CA LEU A 6 -14.51 7.14 12.60
C LEU A 6 -13.65 8.38 12.83
N VAL A 7 -14.12 9.25 13.73
CA VAL A 7 -13.42 10.49 14.10
C VAL A 7 -13.39 10.56 15.62
N PHE A 8 -12.21 10.67 16.22
CA PHE A 8 -12.04 10.66 17.68
C PHE A 8 -12.73 9.46 18.37
N SER A 9 -12.66 8.29 17.72
CA SER A 9 -13.43 7.11 18.11
C SER A 9 -12.50 5.90 18.30
N PRO A 10 -11.74 5.83 19.41
CA PRO A 10 -10.80 4.74 19.64
C PRO A 10 -11.49 3.42 20.02
N GLY A 11 -10.79 2.30 19.86
CA GLY A 11 -11.22 0.99 20.37
C GLY A 11 -12.37 0.36 19.60
N ASN A 12 -12.53 0.70 18.32
CA ASN A 12 -13.60 0.15 17.47
C ASN A 12 -13.14 -1.08 16.68
N GLU A 13 -14.06 -2.04 16.53
CA GLU A 13 -13.87 -3.22 15.71
C GLU A 13 -14.80 -3.20 14.49
N ILE A 14 -14.24 -3.41 13.31
CA ILE A 14 -14.94 -3.48 12.04
C ILE A 14 -14.60 -4.83 11.43
N VAL A 15 -15.52 -5.78 11.57
CA VAL A 15 -15.26 -7.19 11.23
C VAL A 15 -16.34 -7.75 10.33
N GLY A 16 -15.95 -8.45 9.26
CA GLY A 16 -16.87 -9.24 8.43
C GLY A 16 -17.81 -8.42 7.53
N ASN A 17 -17.46 -7.18 7.21
CA ASN A 17 -18.31 -6.29 6.40
C ASN A 17 -17.95 -6.32 4.91
N HIS A 18 -18.91 -5.97 4.05
CA HIS A 18 -18.69 -5.78 2.62
C HIS A 18 -18.96 -4.32 2.23
N PHE A 19 -17.90 -3.64 1.80
CA PHE A 19 -17.96 -2.29 1.23
C PHE A 19 -17.80 -2.36 -0.28
N SER A 20 -18.75 -1.79 -1.03
CA SER A 20 -18.69 -1.77 -2.49
C SER A 20 -19.26 -0.49 -3.09
N TRP A 21 -18.72 -0.08 -4.25
CA TRP A 21 -19.19 1.07 -5.03
C TRP A 21 -19.26 2.40 -4.26
N ASN A 22 -18.45 2.52 -3.20
CA ASN A 22 -18.27 3.75 -2.45
C ASN A 22 -17.19 4.64 -3.08
N THR A 23 -17.20 5.92 -2.71
CA THR A 23 -16.04 6.79 -2.96
C THR A 23 -14.90 6.37 -2.03
N THR A 24 -15.21 6.23 -0.74
CA THR A 24 -14.27 5.79 0.30
C THR A 24 -14.96 4.73 1.15
N GLY A 25 -14.27 3.64 1.45
CA GLY A 25 -14.85 2.51 2.18
C GLY A 25 -14.93 2.79 3.67
N LEU A 26 -13.78 2.80 4.33
CA LEU A 26 -13.65 3.13 5.74
C LEU A 26 -12.59 4.22 5.93
N VAL A 27 -12.89 5.18 6.79
CA VAL A 27 -11.94 6.21 7.23
C VAL A 27 -11.81 6.17 8.74
N GLY A 28 -10.58 6.10 9.24
CA GLY A 28 -10.24 6.33 10.64
C GLY A 28 -9.39 7.59 10.77
N ILE A 29 -9.85 8.56 11.55
CA ILE A 29 -9.14 9.81 11.82
C ILE A 29 -9.04 10.01 13.34
N TYR A 30 -7.84 10.23 13.87
CA TYR A 30 -7.62 10.43 15.32
C TYR A 30 -8.30 9.35 16.18
N SER A 31 -8.26 8.11 15.71
CA SER A 31 -8.99 6.99 16.28
C SER A 31 -8.02 5.84 16.47
N ASP A 32 -7.53 5.67 17.69
CA ASP A 32 -6.51 4.67 18.04
C ASP A 32 -7.14 3.30 18.34
N ASP A 33 -6.31 2.25 18.41
CA ASP A 33 -6.72 0.90 18.79
C ASP A 33 -7.88 0.35 17.92
N LEU A 34 -7.77 0.51 16.61
CA LEU A 34 -8.77 0.00 15.66
C LEU A 34 -8.43 -1.42 15.20
N LEU A 35 -9.44 -2.29 15.16
CA LEU A 35 -9.35 -3.60 14.53
C LEU A 35 -10.22 -3.64 13.26
N ILE A 36 -9.59 -3.78 12.11
CA ILE A 36 -10.26 -3.91 10.81
C ILE A 36 -9.93 -5.28 10.27
N ARG A 37 -10.88 -6.22 10.33
CA ARG A 37 -10.61 -7.64 10.04
C ARG A 37 -11.64 -8.32 9.17
N ALA A 38 -11.20 -9.21 8.27
CA ALA A 38 -12.09 -10.06 7.48
C ALA A 38 -13.17 -9.27 6.71
N ASN A 39 -12.87 -8.03 6.31
CA ASN A 39 -13.76 -7.21 5.50
C ASN A 39 -13.39 -7.33 4.02
N ARG A 40 -14.37 -7.08 3.16
CA ARG A 40 -14.20 -7.03 1.70
C ARG A 40 -14.45 -5.60 1.21
N PHE A 41 -13.42 -4.96 0.68
CA PHE A 41 -13.49 -3.64 0.04
C PHE A 41 -13.35 -3.82 -1.47
N THR A 42 -14.37 -3.44 -2.24
CA THR A 42 -14.43 -3.74 -3.67
C THR A 42 -14.94 -2.56 -4.51
N HIS A 43 -14.48 -2.44 -5.75
CA HIS A 43 -15.06 -1.53 -6.76
C HIS A 43 -15.08 -0.04 -6.36
N MET A 44 -14.04 0.44 -5.65
CA MET A 44 -13.92 1.86 -5.26
C MET A 44 -12.98 2.60 -6.20
N ARG A 45 -13.44 2.83 -7.44
CA ARG A 45 -12.61 3.34 -8.55
C ARG A 45 -12.54 4.87 -8.67
N LYS A 46 -13.14 5.62 -7.74
CA LYS A 46 -13.06 7.09 -7.79
C LYS A 46 -11.66 7.54 -7.37
N LEU A 47 -11.00 8.28 -8.27
CA LEU A 47 -9.63 8.79 -8.12
C LEU A 47 -9.36 9.57 -6.81
N SER A 48 -10.40 10.16 -6.21
CA SER A 48 -10.29 10.95 -4.97
C SER A 48 -10.43 10.12 -3.69
N GLY A 49 -10.64 8.80 -3.78
CA GLY A 49 -10.98 7.96 -2.64
C GLY A 49 -10.09 6.74 -2.49
N ALA A 50 -10.21 6.08 -1.33
CA ALA A 50 -9.49 4.87 -0.99
C ALA A 50 -10.46 3.82 -0.40
N ALA A 51 -10.14 2.55 -0.55
CA ALA A 51 -10.90 1.50 0.15
C ALA A 51 -10.79 1.68 1.67
N LEU A 52 -9.57 1.93 2.15
CA LEU A 52 -9.30 2.20 3.54
C LEU A 52 -8.38 3.42 3.67
N ALA A 53 -8.73 4.38 4.52
CA ALA A 53 -7.91 5.55 4.81
C ALA A 53 -7.72 5.70 6.32
N ILE A 54 -6.47 5.63 6.77
CA ILE A 54 -6.10 5.80 8.18
C ILE A 54 -5.26 7.07 8.30
N LYS A 55 -5.68 7.96 9.20
CA LYS A 55 -5.07 9.26 9.38
C LYS A 55 -4.91 9.60 10.86
N GLU A 56 -3.69 9.91 11.28
CA GLU A 56 -3.37 10.35 12.64
C GLU A 56 -3.93 9.37 13.70
N SER A 57 -3.87 8.08 13.39
CA SER A 57 -4.35 6.99 14.23
C SER A 57 -3.21 6.03 14.53
N SER A 58 -3.22 5.44 15.72
CA SER A 58 -2.18 4.57 16.26
C SER A 58 -2.75 3.21 16.63
N GLN A 59 -1.88 2.20 16.70
CA GLN A 59 -2.24 0.83 17.11
C GLN A 59 -3.38 0.24 16.27
N VAL A 60 -3.39 0.57 14.98
CA VAL A 60 -4.41 0.10 14.03
C VAL A 60 -3.98 -1.24 13.45
N THR A 61 -4.79 -2.27 13.65
CA THR A 61 -4.57 -3.61 13.08
C THR A 61 -5.53 -3.86 11.93
N ILE A 62 -4.98 -4.01 10.73
CA ILE A 62 -5.71 -4.33 9.50
C ILE A 62 -5.27 -5.72 9.08
N ARG A 63 -6.15 -6.72 9.24
CA ARG A 63 -5.78 -8.10 8.94
C ARG A 63 -6.84 -8.93 8.26
N GLU A 64 -6.44 -9.90 7.45
CA GLU A 64 -7.36 -10.85 6.80
C GLU A 64 -8.41 -10.17 5.89
N ASN A 65 -8.18 -8.93 5.43
CA ASN A 65 -9.12 -8.22 4.56
C ASN A 65 -8.81 -8.49 3.09
N GLU A 66 -9.84 -8.38 2.26
CA GLU A 66 -9.72 -8.38 0.80
C GLU A 66 -9.98 -6.97 0.26
N ILE A 67 -8.97 -6.37 -0.39
CA ILE A 67 -9.04 -5.04 -0.99
C ILE A 67 -8.82 -5.17 -2.49
N LEU A 68 -9.92 -5.15 -3.23
CA LEU A 68 -9.95 -5.56 -4.63
C LEU A 68 -10.49 -4.44 -5.53
N HIS A 69 -9.80 -4.17 -6.64
CA HIS A 69 -10.34 -3.31 -7.70
C HIS A 69 -10.73 -1.90 -7.20
N CYS A 70 -9.84 -1.25 -6.45
CA CYS A 70 -9.97 0.11 -5.94
C CYS A 70 -8.91 1.04 -6.56
N ALA A 71 -9.19 2.35 -6.58
CA ALA A 71 -8.23 3.36 -7.06
C ALA A 71 -7.02 3.43 -6.11
N ILE A 72 -7.28 3.48 -4.81
CA ILE A 72 -6.28 3.31 -3.76
C ILE A 72 -6.81 2.24 -2.81
N GLY A 73 -6.02 1.20 -2.54
CA GLY A 73 -6.39 0.16 -1.60
C GLY A 73 -6.36 0.67 -0.17
N LEU A 74 -5.17 0.99 0.31
CA LEU A 74 -4.92 1.54 1.64
C LEU A 74 -4.14 2.85 1.54
N MET A 75 -4.69 3.91 2.15
CA MET A 75 -4.04 5.21 2.29
C MET A 75 -3.70 5.46 3.76
N VAL A 76 -2.44 5.70 4.07
CA VAL A 76 -1.95 5.82 5.46
C VAL A 76 -0.98 6.99 5.58
N ASN A 77 -1.01 7.67 6.72
CA ASN A 77 -0.02 8.68 7.08
C ASN A 77 1.20 8.06 7.74
N ALA A 78 2.36 8.63 7.43
CA ALA A 78 3.58 8.46 8.19
C ALA A 78 3.30 8.61 9.70
N PRO A 79 3.83 7.71 10.55
CA PRO A 79 3.79 7.87 12.00
C PRO A 79 4.42 9.22 12.38
N VAL A 80 3.67 10.07 13.08
CA VAL A 80 4.23 11.31 13.63
C VAL A 80 5.15 10.98 14.81
N HIS A 81 4.75 9.98 15.60
CA HIS A 81 5.51 9.44 16.73
C HIS A 81 5.76 7.92 16.56
N PRO A 82 6.83 7.37 17.15
CA PRO A 82 7.17 5.94 17.03
C PRO A 82 6.06 4.97 17.47
N GLU A 83 5.18 5.40 18.37
CA GLU A 83 4.03 4.64 18.86
C GLU A 83 2.85 4.60 17.89
N ASN A 84 2.84 5.41 16.82
CA ASN A 84 1.78 5.43 15.80
C ASN A 84 1.96 4.28 14.80
N ILE A 85 2.02 3.05 15.31
CA ILE A 85 2.25 1.85 14.51
C ILE A 85 0.92 1.39 13.91
N LEU A 86 0.98 0.99 12.64
CA LEU A 86 -0.10 0.29 11.96
C LEU A 86 0.43 -1.10 11.62
N TYR A 87 -0.39 -2.11 11.87
CA TYR A 87 -0.10 -3.51 11.58
C TYR A 87 -0.96 -3.94 10.39
N LEU A 88 -0.33 -4.27 9.28
CA LEU A 88 -0.98 -4.80 8.08
C LEU A 88 -0.59 -6.27 7.93
N GLU A 89 -1.52 -7.17 8.21
CA GLU A 89 -1.21 -8.60 8.33
C GLU A 89 -2.13 -9.47 7.50
N ASN A 90 -1.58 -10.35 6.65
CA ASN A 90 -2.37 -11.38 5.95
C ASN A 90 -3.55 -10.83 5.13
N ASN A 91 -3.43 -9.63 4.56
CA ASN A 91 -4.45 -9.06 3.67
C ASN A 91 -4.19 -9.48 2.22
N HIS A 92 -5.26 -9.60 1.44
CA HIS A 92 -5.19 -9.76 -0.01
C HIS A 92 -5.51 -8.44 -0.69
N ILE A 93 -4.51 -7.84 -1.33
CA ILE A 93 -4.61 -6.52 -1.96
C ILE A 93 -4.34 -6.71 -3.44
N ALA A 94 -5.38 -6.69 -4.25
CA ALA A 94 -5.26 -7.06 -5.65
C ALA A 94 -6.05 -6.19 -6.63
N TYR A 95 -5.55 -6.07 -7.86
CA TYR A 95 -6.19 -5.34 -8.95
C TYR A 95 -6.47 -3.85 -8.66
N ASN A 96 -5.74 -3.26 -7.71
CA ASN A 96 -5.88 -1.83 -7.38
C ASN A 96 -5.00 -0.98 -8.30
N ASP A 97 -5.41 0.27 -8.54
CA ASP A 97 -4.55 1.19 -9.27
C ASP A 97 -3.31 1.53 -8.41
N VAL A 98 -3.47 1.76 -7.11
CA VAL A 98 -2.40 1.75 -6.10
C VAL A 98 -2.83 0.84 -4.96
N ALA A 99 -2.01 -0.15 -4.59
CA ALA A 99 -2.31 -1.00 -3.44
C ALA A 99 -2.17 -0.22 -2.13
N MET A 100 -1.03 0.42 -1.92
CA MET A 100 -0.76 1.23 -0.74
C MET A 100 -0.20 2.61 -1.09
N TYR A 101 -0.75 3.64 -0.45
CA TYR A 101 -0.24 5.00 -0.55
C TYR A 101 0.15 5.52 0.84
N PHE A 102 1.44 5.81 1.01
CA PHE A 102 1.96 6.45 2.22
C PHE A 102 2.19 7.94 1.99
N TYR A 103 1.60 8.77 2.84
CA TYR A 103 1.83 10.21 2.80
C TYR A 103 2.57 10.68 4.07
N GLY A 104 3.50 11.62 3.94
CA GLY A 104 4.37 12.13 5.00
C GLY A 104 5.85 11.82 4.76
N GLU A 105 6.70 11.89 5.78
CA GLU A 105 8.16 11.86 5.64
C GLU A 105 8.85 10.66 6.32
N LYS A 106 8.11 9.88 7.11
CA LYS A 106 8.65 8.76 7.90
C LYS A 106 7.83 7.49 7.69
N GLY A 107 8.48 6.33 7.72
CA GLY A 107 7.81 5.05 7.90
C GLY A 107 7.69 4.67 9.38
N GLY A 108 7.47 3.39 9.64
CA GLY A 108 7.37 2.82 10.99
C GLY A 108 6.18 1.88 11.18
N HIS A 109 5.49 1.52 10.09
CA HIS A 109 4.44 0.50 10.13
C HIS A 109 5.02 -0.91 9.98
N VAL A 110 4.26 -1.91 10.42
CA VAL A 110 4.60 -3.33 10.32
C VAL A 110 3.70 -3.97 9.26
N ILE A 111 4.29 -4.52 8.21
CA ILE A 111 3.55 -4.96 7.01
C ILE A 111 4.02 -6.36 6.62
N HIS A 112 3.32 -7.37 7.13
CA HIS A 112 3.76 -8.76 7.05
C HIS A 112 2.71 -9.70 6.47
N GLY A 113 3.11 -10.74 5.75
CA GLY A 113 2.20 -11.82 5.33
C GLY A 113 1.16 -11.42 4.28
N ASN A 114 1.21 -10.21 3.72
CA ASN A 114 0.20 -9.73 2.78
C ASN A 114 0.46 -10.27 1.37
N ARG A 115 -0.60 -10.41 0.60
CA ARG A 115 -0.57 -10.85 -0.80
C ARG A 115 -0.89 -9.67 -1.71
N PHE A 116 0.11 -9.20 -2.44
CA PHE A 116 -0.01 -8.14 -3.44
C PHE A 116 -0.05 -8.77 -4.83
N GLU A 117 -1.17 -8.59 -5.54
CA GLU A 117 -1.36 -9.21 -6.85
C GLU A 117 -1.98 -8.26 -7.87
N LYS A 118 -1.31 -8.09 -9.00
CA LYS A 118 -1.78 -7.38 -10.19
C LYS A 118 -2.26 -5.97 -9.90
N ASN A 119 -1.61 -5.32 -8.94
CA ASN A 119 -1.82 -3.89 -8.69
C ASN A 119 -1.00 -3.11 -9.73
N LEU A 120 -1.53 -2.02 -10.25
CA LEU A 120 -0.79 -1.20 -11.20
C LEU A 120 0.43 -0.52 -10.56
N SER A 121 0.35 -0.24 -9.25
CA SER A 121 1.46 0.23 -8.43
C SER A 121 1.31 -0.35 -7.04
N THR A 122 2.27 -1.16 -6.59
CA THR A 122 2.20 -1.80 -5.28
C THR A 122 2.27 -0.77 -4.15
N VAL A 123 3.26 0.11 -4.20
CA VAL A 123 3.43 1.21 -3.25
C VAL A 123 3.59 2.52 -4.01
N ALA A 124 2.93 3.56 -3.52
CA ALA A 124 3.19 4.96 -3.86
C ALA A 124 3.51 5.72 -2.58
N VAL A 125 4.35 6.74 -2.68
CA VAL A 125 4.81 7.53 -1.54
C VAL A 125 4.81 9.02 -1.88
N SER A 126 4.65 9.88 -0.88
CA SER A 126 4.95 11.32 -1.03
C SER A 126 6.42 11.67 -0.81
N ALA A 127 7.19 10.77 -0.19
CA ALA A 127 8.64 10.85 -0.05
C ALA A 127 9.21 9.43 0.00
N ALA A 128 10.41 9.19 -0.54
CA ALA A 128 11.01 7.84 -0.54
C ALA A 128 11.07 7.21 0.87
N THR A 129 11.33 8.04 1.88
CA THR A 129 11.43 7.67 3.29
C THR A 129 10.09 7.26 3.94
N SER A 130 8.94 7.60 3.35
CA SER A 130 7.61 7.30 3.94
C SER A 130 7.30 5.81 3.99
N ALA A 131 7.88 5.02 3.08
CA ALA A 131 7.69 3.57 3.04
C ALA A 131 8.96 2.78 3.38
N LEU A 132 10.14 3.38 3.16
CA LEU A 132 11.43 2.71 3.34
C LEU A 132 11.65 2.25 4.79
N ALA A 133 11.18 3.03 5.77
CA ALA A 133 11.34 2.72 7.18
C ALA A 133 10.24 1.80 7.75
N ASN A 134 9.31 1.31 6.93
CA ASN A 134 8.37 0.28 7.37
C ASN A 134 9.07 -1.09 7.45
N ASP A 135 8.61 -1.92 8.38
CA ASP A 135 9.05 -3.31 8.51
C ASP A 135 8.25 -4.19 7.55
N TRP A 136 8.85 -4.50 6.41
CA TRP A 136 8.30 -5.41 5.40
C TRP A 136 8.90 -6.79 5.59
N LYS A 137 8.05 -7.83 5.64
CA LYS A 137 8.53 -9.21 5.79
C LYS A 137 7.49 -10.23 5.35
N GLY A 138 7.89 -11.25 4.61
CA GLY A 138 7.03 -12.41 4.36
C GLY A 138 5.79 -12.04 3.55
N ASN A 139 5.83 -10.98 2.74
CA ASN A 139 4.74 -10.67 1.83
C ASN A 139 4.94 -11.44 0.53
N HIS A 140 3.84 -11.82 -0.10
CA HIS A 140 3.84 -12.38 -1.45
C HIS A 140 3.67 -11.26 -2.48
N TRP A 141 4.56 -11.22 -3.46
CA TRP A 141 4.57 -10.21 -4.51
C TRP A 141 4.48 -10.89 -5.87
N ASP A 142 3.47 -10.57 -6.67
CA ASP A 142 3.36 -11.09 -8.03
C ASP A 142 4.49 -10.64 -8.97
N GLU A 143 5.15 -9.53 -8.63
CA GLU A 143 6.33 -9.01 -9.35
C GLU A 143 7.66 -9.64 -8.89
N TYR A 144 7.66 -10.50 -7.87
CA TYR A 144 8.89 -11.13 -7.39
C TYR A 144 9.48 -12.07 -8.46
N LYS A 145 10.78 -11.89 -8.74
CA LYS A 145 11.52 -12.65 -9.77
C LYS A 145 12.72 -13.39 -9.18
N GLY A 146 12.76 -13.57 -7.86
CA GLY A 146 13.82 -14.33 -7.20
C GLY A 146 13.63 -15.83 -7.37
N PHE A 147 14.51 -16.55 -6.69
CA PHE A 147 14.49 -18.01 -6.65
C PHE A 147 14.35 -18.43 -5.19
N ASP A 148 13.75 -19.60 -5.00
CA ASP A 148 13.76 -20.35 -3.75
C ASP A 148 14.48 -21.66 -4.06
N ARG A 149 15.76 -21.74 -3.66
CA ARG A 149 16.64 -22.87 -4.00
C ARG A 149 16.56 -24.01 -3.00
N ASP A 150 16.23 -23.72 -1.74
CA ASP A 150 16.09 -24.72 -0.68
C ASP A 150 14.64 -25.23 -0.52
N ALA A 151 13.71 -24.66 -1.28
CA ALA A 151 12.30 -25.03 -1.40
C ALA A 151 11.53 -24.86 -0.08
N ASP A 152 11.86 -23.83 0.69
CA ASP A 152 11.20 -23.51 1.96
C ASP A 152 9.97 -22.57 1.82
N GLY A 153 9.71 -22.08 0.60
CA GLY A 153 8.61 -21.16 0.27
C GLY A 153 8.94 -19.67 0.47
N VAL A 154 10.18 -19.34 0.85
CA VAL A 154 10.71 -17.98 0.99
C VAL A 154 11.74 -17.73 -0.10
N GLY A 155 11.73 -16.54 -0.68
CA GLY A 155 12.69 -16.17 -1.70
C GLY A 155 14.09 -15.90 -1.13
N ASP A 156 15.12 -16.42 -1.80
CA ASP A 156 16.54 -16.28 -1.42
C ASP A 156 17.07 -14.83 -1.54
N MET A 157 16.33 -13.95 -2.23
CA MET A 157 16.71 -12.57 -2.49
C MET A 157 15.64 -11.59 -2.02
N PRO A 158 16.01 -10.39 -1.56
CA PRO A 158 15.04 -9.38 -1.15
C PRO A 158 14.19 -8.93 -2.35
N HIS A 159 12.92 -8.62 -2.09
CA HIS A 159 12.07 -7.90 -3.02
C HIS A 159 12.24 -6.39 -2.80
N ASN A 160 12.96 -5.73 -3.70
CA ASN A 160 13.22 -4.29 -3.63
C ASN A 160 12.38 -3.52 -4.66
N VAL A 161 11.74 -2.44 -4.21
CA VAL A 161 11.03 -1.49 -5.08
C VAL A 161 11.74 -0.14 -5.04
N TYR A 162 12.00 0.40 -6.22
CA TYR A 162 12.71 1.66 -6.41
C TYR A 162 11.78 2.75 -6.98
N LEU A 163 12.02 3.98 -6.55
CA LEU A 163 11.41 5.20 -7.04
C LEU A 163 12.39 5.90 -7.99
N TYR A 164 11.95 6.13 -9.21
CA TYR A 164 12.70 6.87 -10.22
C TYR A 164 12.28 8.35 -10.17
N SER A 165 13.26 9.27 -10.18
CA SER A 165 13.05 10.72 -9.94
C SER A 165 12.04 11.39 -10.86
N ASP A 166 11.82 10.80 -12.03
CA ASP A 166 11.00 11.39 -13.08
C ASP A 166 9.51 11.01 -12.93
N ARG A 167 9.19 10.21 -11.89
CA ARG A 167 7.82 9.89 -11.45
C ARG A 167 7.17 11.01 -10.64
N ILE A 168 7.18 12.24 -11.19
CA ILE A 168 6.50 13.44 -10.67
C ILE A 168 4.99 13.20 -10.44
N TRP A 169 4.43 12.13 -11.03
CA TRP A 169 3.02 11.71 -10.92
C TRP A 169 2.69 10.93 -9.62
N GLN A 170 3.68 10.49 -8.83
CA GLN A 170 3.43 9.78 -7.57
C GLN A 170 3.09 10.74 -6.41
N ASP A 171 3.55 11.99 -6.46
CA ASP A 171 3.24 13.02 -5.47
C ASP A 171 1.76 13.44 -5.47
N ARG A 172 1.07 13.23 -6.60
CA ARG A 172 -0.35 13.57 -6.77
C ARG A 172 -1.10 12.43 -7.44
N PRO A 173 -1.85 11.60 -6.69
CA PRO A 173 -2.70 10.55 -7.26
C PRO A 173 -3.66 11.06 -8.36
N MET A 174 -4.02 12.35 -8.30
CA MET A 174 -4.88 13.07 -9.24
C MET A 174 -4.29 13.30 -10.64
N THR A 175 -2.98 13.23 -10.84
CA THR A 175 -2.36 13.49 -12.15
C THR A 175 -2.19 12.23 -13.02
N ARG A 176 -2.68 11.08 -12.54
CA ARG A 176 -2.52 9.74 -13.15
C ARG A 176 -3.35 9.44 -14.41
N PHE A 177 -4.13 10.39 -14.93
CA PHE A 177 -4.88 10.20 -16.18
C PHE A 177 -3.98 9.80 -17.37
N PHE A 178 -2.68 10.08 -17.31
CA PHE A 178 -1.73 9.82 -18.39
C PHE A 178 -1.01 8.45 -18.34
N ARG A 179 -1.08 7.70 -17.22
CA ARG A 179 -0.22 6.51 -16.98
C ARG A 179 -0.55 5.27 -17.81
N SER A 180 -1.78 5.12 -18.30
CA SER A 180 -2.18 4.05 -19.23
C SER A 180 -1.85 4.33 -20.70
N SER A 181 -1.03 5.36 -20.97
CA SER A 181 -0.53 5.63 -22.32
C SER A 181 0.69 4.75 -22.62
N PRO A 182 0.76 4.10 -23.80
CA PRO A 182 1.95 3.36 -24.27
C PRO A 182 3.26 4.17 -24.22
N VAL A 183 3.16 5.50 -24.24
CA VAL A 183 4.31 6.41 -24.14
C VAL A 183 4.96 6.39 -22.76
N LEU A 184 4.18 6.25 -21.68
CA LEU A 184 4.73 6.22 -20.32
C LEU A 184 5.29 4.85 -19.94
N GLU A 185 4.74 3.74 -20.46
CA GLU A 185 5.38 2.42 -20.32
C GLU A 185 6.75 2.38 -21.01
N LEU A 186 6.88 3.02 -22.18
CA LEU A 186 8.16 3.16 -22.88
C LEU A 186 9.15 4.00 -22.07
N ILE A 187 8.68 5.07 -21.41
CA ILE A 187 9.51 5.88 -20.51
C ILE A 187 9.94 5.08 -19.28
N ASP A 188 9.03 4.36 -18.60
CA ASP A 188 9.35 3.47 -17.47
C ASP A 188 10.39 2.40 -17.88
N PHE A 189 10.31 1.87 -19.10
CA PHE A 189 11.29 0.92 -19.64
C PHE A 189 12.65 1.57 -19.92
N ILE A 190 12.69 2.76 -20.52
CA ILE A 190 13.92 3.52 -20.77
C ILE A 190 14.58 3.92 -19.45
N GLU A 191 13.82 4.39 -18.45
CA GLU A 191 14.34 4.78 -17.13
C GLU A 191 14.97 3.60 -16.37
N ARG A 192 14.43 2.39 -16.53
CA ARG A 192 15.04 1.18 -15.98
C ARG A 192 16.39 0.83 -16.63
N LEU A 193 16.57 1.18 -17.91
CA LEU A 193 17.78 0.89 -18.67
C LEU A 193 18.84 2.01 -18.56
N THR A 194 18.40 3.27 -18.47
CA THR A 194 19.24 4.46 -18.36
C THR A 194 18.66 5.43 -17.33
N PRO A 195 18.84 5.18 -16.03
CA PRO A 195 18.40 6.12 -15.00
C PRO A 195 19.17 7.44 -15.15
N PHE A 196 18.47 8.55 -15.35
CA PHE A 196 19.09 9.89 -15.37
C PHE A 196 19.51 10.36 -13.97
N SER A 197 19.05 9.65 -12.93
CA SER A 197 19.40 9.80 -11.52
C SER A 197 19.50 8.43 -10.86
N VAL A 198 20.17 8.34 -9.70
CA VAL A 198 20.16 7.12 -8.90
C VAL A 198 18.75 6.97 -8.30
N PRO A 199 18.03 5.87 -8.57
CA PRO A 199 16.68 5.71 -8.04
C PRO A 199 16.70 5.41 -6.54
N ASP A 200 15.76 5.98 -5.81
CA ASP A 200 15.66 5.79 -4.36
C ASP A 200 14.99 4.46 -4.05
N LEU A 201 15.57 3.68 -3.14
CA LEU A 201 14.88 2.50 -2.59
C LEU A 201 13.71 2.97 -1.71
N ILE A 202 12.51 2.46 -1.95
CA ILE A 202 11.31 2.82 -1.17
C ILE A 202 10.73 1.66 -0.37
N LEU A 203 11.07 0.43 -0.72
CA LEU A 203 10.62 -0.79 -0.04
C LEU A 203 11.64 -1.88 -0.27
N GLY A 204 11.96 -2.62 0.78
CA GLY A 204 12.73 -3.85 0.71
C GLY A 204 12.13 -4.89 1.65
N ASP A 205 11.55 -5.96 1.08
CA ASP A 205 11.16 -7.15 1.84
C ASP A 205 12.33 -8.15 1.80
N PRO A 206 13.02 -8.42 2.93
CA PRO A 206 14.19 -9.27 2.95
C PRO A 206 13.86 -10.77 2.87
N ALA A 207 12.60 -11.15 3.08
CA ALA A 207 12.15 -12.54 3.10
C ALA A 207 10.78 -12.64 2.41
N PRO A 208 10.67 -12.32 1.11
CA PRO A 208 9.41 -12.38 0.38
C PRO A 208 8.94 -13.84 0.24
N LEU A 209 7.64 -14.08 0.23
CA LEU A 209 7.08 -15.41 -0.04
C LEU A 209 7.01 -15.68 -1.55
N MET A 210 7.21 -16.94 -1.94
CA MET A 210 7.09 -17.44 -3.33
C MET A 210 5.65 -17.66 -3.79
#